data_AF-A0A1B1RV63-F1
#
_entry.id   AF-A0A1B1RV63-F1
#
_cell.length_a   1.000
_cell.length_b   1.000
_cell.length_c   1.000
_cell.angle_alpha   90.00
_cell.angle_beta   90.00
_cell.angle_gamma   90.00
#
_symmetry.space_group_name_H-M   'P 1'
#
loop_
_entity.id
_entity.type
_entity.pdbx_description
1 polymer ?
#
loop_
_entity_poly.entity_id
_entity_poly.type
_entity_poly.pdbx_seq_one_letter_code
_entity_poly.pdbx_strand_id
1 'polypeptide(L)'
;TIVVPEQSELAETKKKAEEAKAEEKVAKRKYDYATLKVALAKKEVEAKELEIEKLQYEISTLEQEVATAQHQVDNLKKLLAGADPDDGTEVIEAKLKKGEAELNAKQAELAKKQTELEKLLDSLDPEGKTQDELDKEAEEAELDKK
;
A
#
# COMPACT_ATOMS: atom_id res chain seq x y z
N THR A 1 34.26 -23.49 58.83
CA THR A 1 34.08 -24.73 58.03
C THR A 1 33.81 -24.31 56.61
N ILE A 2 34.68 -24.65 55.66
CA ILE A 2 34.41 -24.44 54.23
C ILE A 2 33.41 -25.53 53.84
N VAL A 3 32.16 -25.15 53.59
CA VAL A 3 31.13 -26.06 53.10
C VAL A 3 31.43 -26.30 51.62
N VAL A 4 32.00 -27.46 51.31
CA VAL A 4 32.20 -27.89 49.92
C VAL A 4 30.86 -28.47 49.45
N PRO A 5 30.25 -27.93 48.39
CA PRO A 5 28.97 -28.43 47.88
C PRO A 5 29.10 -29.89 47.44
N GLU A 6 28.03 -30.66 47.64
CA GLU A 6 28.01 -32.07 47.24
C GLU A 6 28.00 -32.21 45.70
N GLN A 7 28.52 -33.32 45.18
CA GLN A 7 28.62 -33.53 43.72
C GLN A 7 27.24 -33.48 43.02
N SER A 8 26.17 -33.85 43.73
CA SER A 8 24.76 -33.75 43.29
C SER A 8 24.35 -32.29 43.05
N GLU A 9 24.63 -31.39 44.00
CA GLU A 9 24.34 -29.95 43.88
C GLU A 9 25.13 -29.32 42.73
N LEU A 10 26.37 -29.76 42.53
CA LEU A 10 27.22 -29.32 41.42
C LEU A 10 26.70 -29.80 40.05
N ALA A 11 26.03 -30.96 40.00
CA ALA A 11 25.43 -31.49 38.78
C ALA A 11 24.11 -30.79 38.43
N GLU A 12 23.24 -30.53 39.43
CA GLU A 12 22.00 -29.78 39.24
C GLU A 12 22.25 -28.35 38.76
N THR A 13 23.23 -27.66 39.36
CA THR A 13 23.62 -26.30 38.95
C THR A 13 24.15 -26.27 37.51
N LYS A 14 24.94 -27.27 37.09
CA LYS A 14 25.40 -27.39 35.69
C LYS A 14 24.25 -27.63 34.73
N LYS A 15 23.32 -28.53 35.06
CA LYS A 15 22.14 -28.80 34.23
C LYS A 15 21.28 -27.55 34.06
N LYS A 16 20.99 -26.84 35.14
CA LYS A 16 20.21 -25.59 35.12
C LYS A 16 20.90 -24.48 34.31
N ALA A 17 22.22 -24.40 34.37
CA ALA A 17 23.00 -23.45 33.55
C ALA A 17 22.98 -23.82 32.06
N GLU A 18 22.93 -25.10 31.71
CA GLU A 18 22.80 -25.56 30.33
C GLU A 18 21.39 -25.29 29.78
N GLU A 19 20.35 -25.55 30.57
CA GLU A 19 18.96 -25.22 30.24
C GLU A 19 18.77 -23.71 30.03
N ALA A 20 19.29 -22.87 30.93
CA ALA A 20 19.22 -21.41 30.79
C ALA A 20 19.90 -20.90 29.51
N LYS A 21 21.05 -21.48 29.12
CA LYS A 21 21.72 -21.15 27.84
C LYS A 21 20.92 -21.59 26.63
N ALA A 22 20.24 -22.73 26.71
CA ALA A 22 19.36 -23.20 25.65
C ALA A 22 18.14 -22.28 25.49
N GLU A 23 17.52 -21.89 26.61
CA GLU A 23 16.41 -20.92 26.65
C GLU A 23 16.82 -19.55 26.09
N GLU A 24 17.98 -19.02 26.49
CA GLU A 24 18.52 -17.75 25.96
C GLU A 24 18.69 -17.81 24.43
N LYS A 25 19.21 -18.93 23.90
CA LYS A 25 19.37 -19.11 22.45
C LYS A 25 18.03 -19.18 21.73
N VAL A 26 17.01 -19.78 22.33
CA VAL A 26 15.64 -19.82 21.78
C VAL A 26 15.01 -18.43 21.81
N ALA A 27 15.16 -17.69 22.92
CA ALA A 27 14.67 -16.33 23.07
C ALA A 27 15.28 -15.40 22.02
N LYS A 28 16.61 -15.47 21.84
CA LYS A 28 17.32 -14.70 20.81
C LYS A 28 16.81 -14.99 19.41
N ARG A 29 16.59 -16.26 19.06
CA ARG A 29 16.03 -16.65 17.75
C ARG A 29 14.61 -16.10 17.53
N LYS A 30 13.77 -16.11 18.56
CA LYS A 30 12.42 -15.53 18.48
C LYS A 30 12.47 -14.03 18.25
N TYR A 31 13.37 -13.33 18.96
CA TYR A 31 13.61 -11.91 18.77
C TYR A 31 14.09 -11.60 17.35
N ASP A 32 15.14 -12.28 16.87
CA ASP A 32 15.69 -12.10 15.53
C ASP A 32 14.62 -12.34 14.44
N TYR A 33 13.78 -13.37 14.62
CA TYR A 33 12.67 -13.65 13.72
C TYR A 33 11.60 -12.54 13.73
N ALA A 34 11.24 -12.02 14.90
CA ALA A 34 10.31 -10.91 15.02
C ALA A 34 10.87 -9.65 14.34
N THR A 35 12.15 -9.34 14.55
CA THR A 35 12.82 -8.21 13.87
C THR A 35 12.80 -8.37 12.34
N LEU A 36 13.05 -9.58 11.82
CA LEU A 36 12.98 -9.86 10.39
C LEU A 36 11.56 -9.69 9.83
N LYS A 37 10.54 -10.13 10.58
CA LYS A 37 9.13 -9.99 10.17
C LYS A 37 8.74 -8.51 10.08
N VAL A 38 9.12 -7.70 11.06
CA VAL A 38 8.88 -6.24 11.05
C VAL A 38 9.63 -5.58 9.88
N ALA A 39 10.90 -5.94 9.65
CA ALA A 39 11.68 -5.39 8.55
C ALA A 39 11.08 -5.74 7.17
N LEU A 40 10.52 -6.94 7.02
CA LEU A 40 9.83 -7.34 5.80
C LEU A 40 8.54 -6.54 5.61
N ALA A 41 7.70 -6.43 6.64
CA ALA A 41 6.47 -5.66 6.60
C ALA A 41 6.72 -4.19 6.22
N LYS A 42 7.77 -3.56 6.78
CA LYS A 42 8.16 -2.19 6.43
C LYS A 42 8.51 -2.04 4.94
N LYS A 43 9.23 -3.01 4.37
CA LYS A 43 9.56 -3.00 2.93
C LYS A 43 8.33 -3.20 2.04
N GLU A 44 7.38 -4.03 2.48
CA GLU A 44 6.12 -4.23 1.76
C GLU A 44 5.28 -2.95 1.76
N VAL A 45 5.23 -2.23 2.88
CA VAL A 45 4.56 -0.92 2.98
C VAL A 45 5.24 0.11 2.07
N GLU A 46 6.57 0.26 2.16
CA GLU A 46 7.34 1.20 1.33
C GLU A 46 7.14 0.93 -0.18
N ALA A 47 7.08 -0.35 -0.58
CA ALA A 47 6.81 -0.72 -1.97
C ALA A 47 5.40 -0.31 -2.44
N LYS A 48 4.39 -0.50 -1.58
CA LYS A 48 3.00 -0.08 -1.88
C LYS A 48 2.85 1.43 -1.91
N GLU A 49 3.52 2.17 -1.03
CA GLU A 49 3.53 3.64 -1.04
C GLU A 49 4.09 4.19 -2.37
N LEU A 50 5.18 3.60 -2.87
CA LEU A 50 5.74 3.95 -4.19
C LEU A 50 4.80 3.62 -5.35
N GLU A 51 4.03 2.54 -5.25
CA GLU A 51 3.02 2.17 -6.25
C GLU A 51 1.86 3.17 -6.26
N ILE A 52 1.41 3.59 -5.08
CA ILE A 52 0.40 4.64 -4.90
C ILE A 52 0.86 5.97 -5.49
N GLU A 53 2.10 6.39 -5.24
CA GLU A 53 2.64 7.64 -5.79
C GLU A 53 2.61 7.63 -7.33
N LYS A 54 3.02 6.51 -7.95
CA LYS A 54 2.97 6.35 -9.41
C LYS A 54 1.54 6.38 -9.94
N LEU A 55 0.61 5.67 -9.29
CA LEU A 55 -0.79 5.67 -9.71
C LEU A 55 -1.43 7.04 -9.57
N GLN A 56 -1.15 7.78 -8.49
CA GLN A 56 -1.62 9.15 -8.31
C GLN A 56 -1.10 10.07 -9.41
N TYR A 57 0.18 9.94 -9.79
CA TYR A 57 0.75 10.69 -10.91
C TYR A 57 0.07 10.37 -12.25
N GLU A 58 -0.17 9.08 -12.52
CA GLU A 58 -0.84 8.63 -13.74
C GLU A 58 -2.30 9.11 -13.79
N ILE A 59 -3.03 9.03 -12.67
CA ILE A 59 -4.39 9.56 -12.52
C ILE A 59 -4.41 11.05 -12.80
N SER A 60 -3.51 11.83 -12.17
CA SER A 60 -3.42 13.28 -12.36
C SER A 60 -3.16 13.65 -13.83
N THR A 61 -2.26 12.91 -14.49
CA THR A 61 -1.99 13.09 -15.92
C THR A 61 -3.23 12.78 -16.76
N LEU A 62 -3.90 11.67 -16.48
CA LEU A 62 -5.08 11.24 -17.23
C LEU A 62 -6.29 12.17 -17.01
N GLU A 63 -6.45 12.76 -15.82
CA GLU A 63 -7.45 13.79 -15.54
C GLU A 63 -7.24 15.04 -16.41
N GLN A 64 -6.00 15.46 -16.60
CA GLN A 64 -5.68 16.57 -17.52
C GLN A 64 -5.99 16.22 -18.97
N GLU A 65 -5.72 14.99 -19.39
CA GLU A 65 -6.06 14.52 -20.73
C GLU A 65 -7.57 14.44 -20.95
N VAL A 66 -8.34 13.97 -19.96
CA VAL A 66 -9.80 13.96 -19.97
C VAL A 66 -10.34 15.38 -20.09
N ALA A 67 -9.84 16.32 -19.30
CA ALA A 67 -10.23 17.73 -19.37
C ALA A 67 -9.96 18.34 -20.76
N THR A 68 -8.79 18.02 -21.34
CA THR A 68 -8.42 18.47 -22.68
C THR A 68 -9.34 17.88 -23.75
N ALA A 69 -9.61 16.57 -23.71
CA ALA A 69 -10.50 15.89 -24.65
C ALA A 69 -11.94 16.41 -24.53
N GLN A 70 -12.43 16.64 -23.30
CA GLN A 70 -13.73 17.23 -23.04
C GLN A 70 -13.84 18.62 -23.69
N HIS A 71 -12.84 19.48 -23.50
CA HIS A 71 -12.83 20.81 -24.10
C HIS A 71 -12.84 20.75 -25.64
N GLN A 72 -12.13 19.79 -26.25
CA GLN A 72 -12.18 19.57 -27.70
C GLN A 72 -13.57 19.14 -28.17
N VAL A 73 -14.19 18.19 -27.49
CA VAL A 73 -15.56 17.73 -27.77
C VAL A 73 -16.55 18.89 -27.66
N ASP A 74 -16.48 19.69 -26.60
CA ASP A 74 -17.37 20.82 -26.37
C ASP A 74 -17.23 21.88 -27.47
N ASN A 75 -16.01 22.14 -27.95
CA ASN A 75 -15.77 23.04 -29.06
C ASN A 75 -16.35 22.52 -30.37
N LEU A 76 -16.22 21.22 -30.65
CA LEU A 76 -16.85 20.61 -31.83
C LEU A 76 -18.37 20.68 -31.77
N LYS A 77 -18.97 20.46 -30.59
CA LYS A 77 -20.43 20.63 -30.37
C LYS A 77 -20.89 22.06 -30.62
N LYS A 78 -20.13 23.06 -30.14
CA LYS A 78 -20.43 24.48 -30.39
C LYS A 78 -20.33 24.83 -31.87
N LEU A 79 -19.31 24.34 -32.56
CA LEU A 79 -19.16 24.54 -34.01
C LEU A 79 -20.33 23.94 -34.79
N LEU A 80 -20.73 22.71 -34.44
CA LEU A 80 -21.85 22.03 -35.08
C LEU A 80 -23.18 22.77 -34.84
N ALA A 81 -23.42 23.27 -33.63
CA ALA A 81 -24.63 24.01 -33.30
C ALA A 81 -24.75 25.37 -34.02
N GLY A 82 -23.61 25.95 -34.45
CA GLY A 82 -23.56 27.21 -35.18
C GLY A 82 -23.44 27.04 -36.70
N ALA A 83 -23.33 25.81 -37.21
CA ALA A 83 -23.22 25.54 -38.63
C ALA A 83 -24.59 25.62 -39.32
N ASP A 84 -24.61 26.08 -40.57
CA ASP A 84 -25.80 26.00 -41.40
C ASP A 84 -26.07 24.51 -41.74
N PRO A 85 -27.30 24.00 -41.61
CA PRO A 85 -27.60 22.61 -41.96
C PRO A 85 -27.30 22.26 -43.42
N ASP A 86 -27.22 23.24 -44.33
CA ASP A 86 -26.84 23.02 -45.74
C ASP A 86 -25.31 23.00 -45.97
N ASP A 87 -24.48 23.31 -44.95
CA ASP A 87 -23.02 23.52 -45.08
C ASP A 87 -22.16 22.25 -44.99
N GLY A 88 -22.77 21.05 -45.02
CA GLY A 88 -22.05 19.78 -45.06
C GLY A 88 -21.20 19.51 -43.81
N THR A 89 -21.86 19.34 -42.66
CA THR A 89 -21.25 19.16 -41.32
C THR A 89 -20.59 17.80 -41.07
N GLU A 90 -20.59 16.90 -42.05
CA GLU A 90 -20.15 15.50 -41.94
C GLU A 90 -18.75 15.34 -41.34
N VAL A 91 -17.82 16.25 -41.68
CA VAL A 91 -16.45 16.24 -41.15
C VAL A 91 -16.42 16.60 -39.67
N ILE A 92 -17.25 17.56 -39.23
CA ILE A 92 -17.34 17.98 -37.82
C ILE A 92 -17.98 16.87 -37.00
N GLU A 93 -19.04 16.24 -37.51
CA GLU A 93 -19.72 15.11 -36.87
C GLU A 93 -18.80 13.89 -36.74
N ALA A 94 -18.03 13.56 -37.78
CA ALA A 94 -17.06 12.47 -37.73
C ALA A 94 -15.96 12.74 -36.68
N LYS A 95 -15.44 13.97 -36.61
CA LYS A 95 -14.48 14.39 -35.58
C LYS A 95 -15.09 14.34 -34.19
N LEU A 96 -16.34 14.78 -34.03
CA LEU A 96 -17.05 14.76 -32.77
C LEU A 96 -17.21 13.33 -32.26
N LYS A 97 -17.70 12.42 -33.11
CA LYS A 97 -17.87 11.00 -32.76
C LYS A 97 -16.55 10.35 -32.35
N LYS A 98 -15.45 10.68 -33.04
CA LYS A 98 -14.12 10.21 -32.68
C LYS A 98 -13.66 10.79 -31.33
N GLY A 99 -13.83 12.09 -31.12
CA GLY A 99 -13.47 12.76 -29.86
C GLY A 99 -14.26 12.24 -28.67
N GLU A 100 -15.57 11.99 -28.84
CA GLU A 100 -16.42 11.39 -27.80
C GLU A 100 -15.99 9.95 -27.48
N ALA A 101 -15.61 9.15 -28.48
CA ALA A 101 -15.08 7.81 -28.26
C ALA A 101 -13.74 7.83 -27.50
N GLU A 102 -12.82 8.74 -27.86
CA GLU A 102 -11.54 8.91 -27.17
C GLU A 102 -11.72 9.41 -25.73
N LEU A 103 -12.60 10.38 -25.51
CA LEU A 103 -12.97 10.88 -24.18
C LEU A 103 -13.53 9.75 -23.29
N ASN A 104 -14.48 8.97 -23.81
CA ASN A 104 -15.08 7.85 -23.09
C ASN A 104 -14.03 6.78 -22.73
N ALA A 105 -13.10 6.50 -23.64
CA ALA A 105 -12.01 5.56 -23.38
C ALA A 105 -11.10 6.05 -22.25
N LYS A 106 -10.72 7.33 -22.25
CA LYS A 106 -9.90 7.94 -21.19
C LYS A 106 -10.61 7.98 -19.85
N GLN A 107 -11.90 8.32 -19.83
CA GLN A 107 -12.72 8.28 -18.61
C GLN A 107 -12.83 6.85 -18.04
N ALA A 108 -12.97 5.85 -18.90
CA ALA A 108 -12.99 4.44 -18.47
C ALA A 108 -11.64 3.98 -17.92
N GLU A 109 -10.53 4.43 -18.50
CA GLU A 109 -9.18 4.16 -17.97
C GLU A 109 -8.96 4.86 -16.62
N LEU A 110 -9.41 6.12 -16.48
CA LEU A 110 -9.33 6.88 -15.23
C LEU A 110 -10.10 6.18 -14.11
N ALA A 111 -11.31 5.73 -14.38
CA ALA A 111 -12.11 4.98 -13.41
C ALA A 111 -11.41 3.69 -12.97
N LYS A 112 -10.78 2.95 -13.90
CA LYS A 112 -10.03 1.73 -13.56
C LYS A 112 -8.84 2.04 -12.63
N LYS A 113 -8.06 3.08 -12.94
CA LYS A 113 -6.92 3.48 -12.12
C LYS A 113 -7.34 3.99 -10.74
N GLN A 114 -8.44 4.74 -10.66
CA GLN A 114 -9.02 5.17 -9.38
C GLN A 114 -9.44 3.97 -8.51
N THR A 115 -10.09 2.95 -9.10
CA THR A 115 -10.43 1.71 -8.38
C THR A 115 -9.19 0.91 -7.96
N GLU A 116 -8.13 0.90 -8.76
CA GLU A 116 -6.87 0.25 -8.41
C GLU A 116 -6.19 0.95 -7.23
N LEU A 117 -6.15 2.28 -7.26
CA LEU A 117 -5.64 3.11 -6.16
C LEU A 117 -6.42 2.86 -4.87
N GLU A 118 -7.76 2.83 -4.93
CA GLU A 118 -8.62 2.55 -3.78
C GLU A 118 -8.30 1.19 -3.15
N LYS A 119 -8.17 0.13 -3.97
CA LYS A 119 -7.79 -1.21 -3.50
C LYS A 119 -6.41 -1.25 -2.83
N LEU A 120 -5.45 -0.48 -3.34
CA LEU A 120 -4.12 -0.41 -2.74
C LEU A 120 -4.16 0.30 -1.38
N LEU A 121 -4.92 1.39 -1.28
CA LEU A 121 -5.15 2.12 -0.02
C LEU A 121 -5.84 1.22 1.00
N ASP A 122 -6.90 0.51 0.62
CA ASP A 122 -7.58 -0.48 1.49
C ASP A 122 -6.62 -1.57 1.98
N SER A 123 -5.63 -1.94 1.16
CA SER A 123 -4.64 -2.95 1.51
C SER A 123 -3.52 -2.45 2.44
N LEU A 124 -3.39 -1.14 2.60
CA LEU A 124 -2.46 -0.49 3.54
C LEU A 124 -3.13 -0.19 4.88
N ASP A 125 -4.47 -0.08 4.90
CA ASP A 125 -5.25 0.23 6.11
C ASP A 125 -6.41 -0.78 6.34
N PRO A 126 -6.12 -2.08 6.54
CA PRO A 126 -7.17 -3.10 6.70
C PRO A 126 -7.93 -3.00 8.04
N GLU A 127 -7.35 -2.35 9.04
CA GLU A 127 -7.96 -1.97 10.31
C GLU A 127 -7.45 -0.54 10.55
N GLY A 128 -8.31 0.47 10.68
CA GLY A 128 -7.95 1.89 10.91
C GLY A 128 -7.16 2.18 12.20
N LYS A 129 -6.15 1.38 12.49
CA LYS A 129 -5.25 1.44 13.63
C LYS A 129 -4.01 2.17 13.16
N THR A 130 -3.74 3.29 13.81
CA THR A 130 -2.50 4.02 13.59
C THR A 130 -1.31 3.14 14.00
N GLN A 131 -0.13 3.39 13.41
CA GLN A 131 1.10 2.70 13.81
C GLN A 131 1.38 2.84 15.32
N ASP A 132 0.86 3.90 15.94
CA ASP A 132 0.84 4.16 17.39
C ASP A 132 0.06 3.10 18.19
N GLU A 133 -1.00 2.51 17.64
CA GLU A 133 -1.76 1.41 18.28
C GLU A 133 -1.04 0.06 18.15
N LEU A 134 -0.33 -0.18 17.04
CA LEU A 134 0.49 -1.37 16.86
C LEU A 134 1.75 -1.35 17.74
N ASP A 135 2.38 -0.19 17.91
CA ASP A 135 3.52 -0.01 18.82
C ASP A 135 3.07 -0.15 20.29
N LYS A 136 1.85 0.29 20.64
CA LYS A 136 1.27 0.10 21.98
C LYS A 136 0.95 -1.36 22.29
N GLU A 137 0.42 -2.11 21.32
CA GLU A 137 0.15 -3.54 21.46
C GLU A 137 1.47 -4.35 21.59
N ALA A 138 2.54 -3.89 20.95
CA ALA A 138 3.88 -4.46 21.11
C ALA A 138 4.49 -4.15 22.50
N GLU A 139 4.31 -2.95 23.04
CA GLU A 139 4.74 -2.60 24.41
C GLU A 139 3.93 -3.33 25.49
N GLU A 140 2.61 -3.46 25.33
CA GLU A 140 1.76 -4.19 26.28
C GLU A 140 2.09 -5.70 26.30
N ALA A 141 2.46 -6.29 25.15
CA ALA A 141 2.90 -7.69 25.07
C ALA A 141 4.30 -7.96 25.68
N GLU A 142 5.12 -6.93 25.91
CA GLU A 142 6.37 -7.05 26.69
C GLU A 142 6.13 -6.87 28.20
N LEU A 143 5.12 -6.11 28.60
CA LEU A 143 4.76 -5.90 30.01
C LEU A 143 4.10 -7.12 30.66
N ASP A 144 3.35 -7.92 29.91
CA ASP A 144 2.69 -9.15 30.38
C ASP A 144 3.66 -10.34 30.66
N LYS A 145 4.98 -10.12 30.48
CA LYS A 145 6.04 -11.12 30.76
C LYS A 145 6.93 -10.77 31.96
N LYS A 146 6.66 -9.67 32.66
CA LYS A 146 7.34 -9.31 33.93
C LYS A 146 6.53 -9.77 35.13
#